data_AF-A0AAX2IEF3-F1
#
_entry.id   AF-A0AAX2IEF3-F1
#
_cell.length_a   1.000
_cell.length_b   1.000
_cell.length_c   1.000
_cell.angle_alpha   90.00
_cell.angle_beta   90.00
_cell.angle_gamma   90.00
#
_symmetry.space_group_name_H-M   'P 1'
#
loop_
_entity.id
_entity.type
_entity.pdbx_description
1 polymer ?
#
loop_
_entity_poly.entity_id
_entity_poly.type
_entity_poly.pdbx_seq_one_letter_code
_entity_poly.pdbx_strand_id
1 'polypeptide(L)'
;MNINIKESIEEMTAALLRMADDICYNRISRKVVYFTRLIKEKQKKEGFEETDRNTFQLYKKGKFLTAEQLVTEIKKHQKYLNEVDLNLYFSSAEKTVVLACLIFTEKKNWFSYKLSERLIFHCGIKISPSYSTNQENGKMDVNWHLDKFFAKMTKEEIKFLAVVFRQIYLSIQRVNDAEKEAYFSFFAERMKYYLYAQRLLKKKTQQEEIKLRYIAMYETLNKFILFVKEKPYPAYELRYEFFKFSANIYSYLESKLFFSNRKKYAYVEHYNQNDLYGQTFDTIEEVLDKLGCHNIITNIHNTTI
;
A
#
# COMPACT_ATOMS: atom_id res chain seq x y z
N MET A 1 6.57 -14.36 38.81
CA MET A 1 6.34 -12.91 38.58
C MET A 1 5.22 -12.83 37.55
N ASN A 2 4.08 -12.25 37.91
CA ASN A 2 2.94 -12.14 37.00
C ASN A 2 3.26 -11.04 35.98
N ILE A 3 3.43 -11.40 34.71
CA ILE A 3 3.81 -10.44 33.67
C ILE A 3 2.63 -9.51 33.39
N ASN A 4 2.87 -8.20 33.44
CA ASN A 4 1.88 -7.20 33.08
C ASN A 4 1.77 -7.11 31.55
N ILE A 5 0.89 -7.93 30.96
CA ILE A 5 0.68 -8.02 29.51
C ILE A 5 0.42 -6.64 28.87
N LYS A 6 -0.29 -5.74 29.57
CA LYS A 6 -0.59 -4.40 29.05
C LYS A 6 0.68 -3.57 28.89
N GLU A 7 1.44 -3.47 29.96
CA GLU A 7 2.72 -2.72 29.99
C GLU A 7 3.71 -3.30 28.99
N SER A 8 3.82 -4.63 28.89
CA SER A 8 4.68 -5.27 27.88
C SER A 8 4.27 -4.93 26.44
N ILE A 9 2.97 -4.87 26.11
CA ILE A 9 2.52 -4.47 24.76
C ILE A 9 2.84 -3.00 24.49
N GLU A 10 2.64 -2.13 25.47
CA GLU A 10 2.90 -0.70 25.34
C GLU A 10 4.40 -0.43 25.12
N GLU A 11 5.26 -1.03 25.96
CA GLU A 11 6.72 -0.93 25.86
C GLU A 11 7.26 -1.48 24.54
N MET A 12 6.83 -2.69 24.15
CA MET A 12 7.27 -3.31 22.90
C MET A 12 6.77 -2.55 21.68
N THR A 13 5.55 -2.01 21.72
CA THR A 13 5.05 -1.16 20.63
C THR A 13 5.86 0.12 20.52
N ALA A 14 6.15 0.79 21.63
CA ALA A 14 6.98 2.00 21.63
C ALA A 14 8.39 1.70 21.10
N ALA A 15 9.00 0.59 21.51
CA ALA A 15 10.29 0.13 21.00
C ALA A 15 10.24 -0.14 19.49
N LEU A 16 9.21 -0.86 19.02
CA LEU A 16 8.99 -1.18 17.61
C LEU A 16 8.87 0.07 16.75
N LEU A 17 8.10 1.07 17.19
CA LEU A 17 7.93 2.32 16.47
C LEU A 17 9.23 3.14 16.40
N ARG A 18 10.04 3.15 17.46
CA ARG A 18 11.36 3.80 17.44
C ARG A 18 12.30 3.13 16.43
N MET A 19 12.38 1.80 16.47
CA MET A 19 13.16 1.05 15.47
C MET A 19 12.69 1.39 14.04
N ALA A 20 11.38 1.50 13.84
CA ALA A 20 10.80 1.84 12.54
C ALA A 20 11.18 3.23 12.05
N ASP A 21 11.25 4.24 12.92
CA ASP A 21 11.65 5.60 12.52
C ASP A 21 13.12 5.63 12.02
N ASP A 22 13.97 4.83 12.66
CA ASP A 22 15.39 4.74 12.32
C ASP A 22 15.59 4.02 10.99
N ILE A 23 14.93 2.88 10.80
CA ILE A 23 15.22 1.97 9.69
C ILE A 23 14.25 2.06 8.52
N CYS A 24 13.08 2.72 8.65
CA CYS A 24 12.10 2.81 7.56
C CYS A 24 12.06 4.20 6.91
N TYR A 25 11.82 4.25 5.60
CA TYR A 25 11.60 5.52 4.89
C TYR A 25 10.15 6.01 4.99
N ASN A 26 9.21 5.13 5.31
CA ASN A 26 7.81 5.49 5.46
C ASN A 26 7.61 6.39 6.68
N ARG A 27 6.70 7.36 6.58
CA ARG A 27 6.19 8.02 7.77
C ARG A 27 5.46 6.99 8.64
N ILE A 28 5.94 6.80 9.86
CA ILE A 28 5.34 5.91 10.85
C ILE A 28 4.26 6.70 11.61
N SER A 29 3.02 6.24 11.53
CA SER A 29 1.93 6.86 12.29
C SER A 29 1.98 6.38 13.74
N ARG A 30 1.69 7.30 14.66
CA ARG A 30 1.53 6.95 16.08
C ARG A 30 0.14 6.37 16.40
N LYS A 31 -0.79 6.40 15.43
CA LYS A 31 -2.09 5.73 15.56
C LYS A 31 -1.93 4.24 15.27
N VAL A 32 -1.63 3.47 16.31
CA VAL A 32 -1.37 2.02 16.20
C VAL A 32 -2.67 1.23 16.31
N VAL A 33 -2.80 0.23 15.45
CA VAL A 33 -3.80 -0.85 15.57
C VAL A 33 -3.14 -2.20 15.41
N TYR A 34 -3.75 -3.24 15.97
CA TYR A 34 -3.18 -4.59 15.99
C TYR A 34 -4.03 -5.57 15.20
N PHE A 35 -3.45 -6.67 14.74
CA PHE A 35 -4.21 -7.87 14.38
C PHE A 35 -3.42 -9.09 14.77
N THR A 36 -4.11 -10.19 15.06
CA THR A 36 -3.47 -11.38 15.61
C THR A 36 -3.29 -12.47 14.57
N ARG A 37 -2.21 -13.23 14.72
CA ARG A 37 -2.02 -14.52 14.05
C ARG A 37 -1.66 -15.57 15.09
N LEU A 38 -2.40 -16.67 15.11
CA LEU A 38 -2.09 -17.82 15.94
C LEU A 38 -1.09 -18.71 15.19
N ILE A 39 0.02 -19.07 15.82
CA ILE A 39 1.09 -19.90 15.23
C ILE A 39 1.38 -21.07 16.16
N LYS A 40 1.28 -22.30 15.65
CA LYS A 40 1.80 -23.48 16.37
C LYS A 40 3.31 -23.54 16.18
N GLU A 41 4.05 -23.95 17.20
CA GLU A 41 5.52 -23.95 17.16
C GLU A 41 6.12 -24.73 15.96
N LYS A 42 5.51 -25.83 15.52
CA LYS A 42 5.93 -26.56 14.31
C LYS A 42 5.79 -25.74 13.01
N GLN A 43 4.88 -24.76 12.99
CA GLN A 43 4.66 -23.85 11.86
C GLN A 43 5.70 -22.71 11.82
N LYS A 44 6.60 -22.58 12.80
CA LYS A 44 7.78 -21.69 12.67
C LYS A 44 8.67 -22.05 11.48
N LYS A 45 8.54 -23.28 10.94
CA LYS A 45 9.28 -23.76 9.76
C LYS A 45 8.57 -23.50 8.43
N GLU A 46 7.42 -22.82 8.42
CA GLU A 46 6.77 -22.41 7.16
C GLU A 46 7.73 -21.55 6.33
N GLY A 47 7.72 -21.73 5.00
CA GLY A 47 8.51 -20.90 4.10
C GLY A 47 8.15 -19.42 4.27
N PHE A 48 9.12 -18.55 4.03
CA PHE A 48 8.96 -17.09 4.20
C PHE A 48 7.74 -16.55 3.44
N GLU A 49 7.50 -17.06 2.22
CA GLU A 49 6.42 -16.62 1.33
C GLU A 49 5.03 -17.12 1.76
N GLU A 50 4.93 -18.39 2.17
CA GLU A 50 3.68 -18.97 2.68
C GLU A 50 3.22 -18.25 3.95
N THR A 51 4.18 -17.94 4.82
CA THR A 51 3.97 -17.15 6.04
C THR A 51 3.40 -15.77 5.71
N ASP A 52 3.96 -15.05 4.73
CA ASP A 52 3.48 -13.73 4.35
C ASP A 52 2.07 -13.78 3.74
N ARG A 53 1.80 -14.76 2.86
CA ARG A 53 0.48 -14.96 2.24
C ARG A 53 -0.62 -15.16 3.29
N ASN A 54 -0.38 -16.04 4.26
CA ASN A 54 -1.35 -16.34 5.32
C ASN A 54 -1.60 -15.12 6.21
N THR A 55 -0.55 -14.36 6.51
CA THR A 55 -0.65 -13.12 7.29
C THR A 55 -1.48 -12.06 6.56
N PHE A 56 -1.27 -11.92 5.24
CA PHE A 56 -2.02 -10.98 4.42
C PHE A 56 -3.52 -11.28 4.41
N GLN A 57 -3.91 -12.56 4.41
CA GLN A 57 -5.32 -12.95 4.48
C GLN A 57 -5.97 -12.52 5.81
N LEU A 58 -5.23 -12.54 6.92
CA LEU A 58 -5.70 -12.04 8.21
C LEU A 58 -5.83 -10.52 8.20
N TYR A 59 -4.81 -9.83 7.68
CA TYR A 59 -4.84 -8.37 7.51
C TYR A 59 -6.06 -7.90 6.70
N LYS A 60 -6.37 -8.58 5.58
CA LYS A 60 -7.51 -8.24 4.70
C LYS A 60 -8.86 -8.33 5.40
N LYS A 61 -9.02 -9.21 6.41
CA LYS A 61 -10.28 -9.32 7.16
C LYS A 61 -10.59 -8.05 7.96
N GLY A 62 -9.63 -7.14 8.14
CA GLY A 62 -9.85 -5.82 8.73
C GLY A 62 -10.24 -5.84 10.21
N LYS A 63 -10.12 -6.99 10.88
CA LYS A 63 -10.41 -7.17 12.29
C LYS A 63 -9.25 -6.64 13.13
N PHE A 64 -9.12 -5.31 13.12
CA PHE A 64 -8.10 -4.61 13.88
C PHE A 64 -8.53 -4.44 15.33
N LEU A 65 -7.57 -4.59 16.24
CA LEU A 65 -7.75 -4.51 17.68
C LEU A 65 -7.10 -3.23 18.22
N THR A 66 -7.69 -2.65 19.26
CA THR A 66 -6.99 -1.71 20.16
C THR A 66 -5.98 -2.47 21.03
N ALA A 67 -5.12 -1.73 21.75
CA ALA A 67 -4.22 -2.34 22.73
C ALA A 67 -4.99 -3.13 23.80
N GLU A 68 -6.10 -2.60 24.33
CA GLU A 68 -6.90 -3.32 25.35
C GLU A 68 -7.57 -4.58 24.79
N GLN A 69 -8.03 -4.51 23.54
CA GLN A 69 -8.61 -5.68 22.86
C GLN A 69 -7.53 -6.75 22.60
N LEU A 70 -6.31 -6.36 22.26
CA LEU A 70 -5.18 -7.29 22.12
C LEU A 70 -4.82 -7.93 23.47
N VAL A 71 -4.77 -7.16 24.57
CA VAL A 71 -4.55 -7.69 25.93
C VAL A 71 -5.60 -8.75 26.26
N THR A 72 -6.87 -8.46 25.95
CA THR A 72 -7.98 -9.39 26.18
C THR A 72 -7.80 -10.67 25.38
N GLU A 73 -7.38 -10.56 24.12
CA GLU A 73 -7.13 -11.72 23.25
C GLU A 73 -5.96 -12.58 23.75
N ILE A 74 -4.86 -11.97 24.19
CA ILE A 74 -3.71 -12.68 24.76
C ILE A 74 -4.12 -13.39 26.05
N LYS A 75 -4.89 -12.73 26.93
CA LYS A 75 -5.37 -13.33 28.19
C LYS A 75 -6.23 -14.58 27.96
N LYS A 76 -7.07 -14.61 26.91
CA LYS A 76 -7.85 -15.82 26.55
C LYS A 76 -6.96 -17.03 26.28
N HIS A 77 -5.75 -16.80 25.79
CA HIS A 77 -4.83 -17.85 25.33
C HIS A 77 -3.63 -18.06 26.26
N GLN A 78 -3.48 -17.24 27.31
CA GLN A 78 -2.28 -17.15 28.16
C GLN A 78 -1.79 -18.50 28.70
N LYS A 79 -2.70 -19.43 29.01
CA LYS A 79 -2.37 -20.76 29.54
C LYS A 79 -1.52 -21.62 28.59
N TYR A 80 -1.64 -21.39 27.28
CA TYR A 80 -0.99 -22.21 26.25
C TYR A 80 -0.03 -21.40 25.37
N LEU A 81 0.15 -20.13 25.72
CA LEU A 81 0.94 -19.18 24.95
C LEU A 81 2.35 -19.10 25.53
N ASN A 82 3.35 -19.29 24.69
CA ASN A 82 4.75 -19.17 25.09
C ASN A 82 5.29 -17.77 24.83
N GLU A 83 4.90 -17.20 23.69
CA GLU A 83 5.56 -16.04 23.11
C GLU A 83 4.53 -15.17 22.36
N VAL A 84 4.70 -13.85 22.50
CA VAL A 84 4.00 -12.81 21.75
C VAL A 84 5.02 -12.00 20.99
N ASP A 85 5.00 -12.13 19.65
CA ASP A 85 5.89 -11.37 18.77
C ASP A 85 5.13 -10.24 18.08
N LEU A 86 5.50 -9.01 18.41
CA LEU A 86 4.99 -7.82 17.75
C LEU A 86 5.84 -7.49 16.52
N ASN A 87 5.23 -7.62 15.34
CA ASN A 87 5.88 -7.34 14.07
C ASN A 87 5.26 -6.12 13.43
N LEU A 88 6.09 -5.16 13.01
CA LEU A 88 5.61 -4.06 12.21
C LEU A 88 5.17 -4.60 10.85
N TYR A 89 3.89 -4.42 10.52
CA TYR A 89 3.31 -5.03 9.32
C TYR A 89 3.05 -3.99 8.23
N PHE A 90 2.36 -2.89 8.55
CA PHE A 90 2.01 -1.86 7.55
C PHE A 90 2.02 -0.47 8.19
N SER A 91 2.38 0.56 7.41
CA SER A 91 2.23 1.95 7.85
C SER A 91 1.77 2.89 6.74
N SER A 92 0.91 3.83 7.10
CA SER A 92 0.53 5.00 6.32
C SER A 92 0.49 6.25 7.21
N ALA A 93 0.19 7.41 6.63
CA ALA A 93 -0.02 8.64 7.41
C ALA A 93 -1.18 8.52 8.41
N GLU A 94 -2.18 7.67 8.12
CA GLU A 94 -3.39 7.57 8.93
C GLU A 94 -3.23 6.58 10.09
N LYS A 95 -2.48 5.49 9.90
CA LYS A 95 -2.29 4.47 10.94
C LYS A 95 -1.07 3.58 10.68
N THR A 96 -0.59 2.99 11.76
CA THR A 96 0.41 1.91 11.74
C THR A 96 -0.23 0.64 12.25
N VAL A 97 0.02 -0.46 11.56
CA VAL A 97 -0.56 -1.77 11.83
C VAL A 97 0.55 -2.70 12.31
N VAL A 98 0.35 -3.25 13.51
CA VAL A 98 1.26 -4.21 14.13
C VAL A 98 0.61 -5.59 14.10
N LEU A 99 1.32 -6.57 13.58
CA LEU A 99 0.95 -7.97 13.66
C LEU A 99 1.40 -8.51 15.03
N ALA A 100 0.47 -9.04 15.81
CA ALA A 100 0.76 -9.79 17.02
C ALA A 100 0.71 -11.29 16.72
N CYS A 101 1.87 -11.92 16.61
CA CYS A 101 2.00 -13.37 16.46
C CYS A 101 1.91 -14.03 17.85
N LEU A 102 0.86 -14.80 18.07
CA LEU A 102 0.61 -15.56 19.29
C LEU A 102 1.12 -16.99 19.09
N ILE A 103 2.23 -17.35 19.75
CA ILE A 103 2.97 -18.58 19.49
C ILE A 103 2.70 -19.61 20.61
N PHE A 104 2.17 -20.77 20.22
CA PHE A 104 1.72 -21.82 21.13
C PHE A 104 2.66 -23.04 21.11
N THR A 105 2.93 -23.58 22.30
CA THR A 105 3.51 -24.93 22.45
C THR A 105 2.49 -25.97 22.01
N GLU A 106 2.89 -26.95 21.21
CA GLU A 106 2.03 -28.11 20.97
C GLU A 106 2.03 -29.06 22.17
N LYS A 107 0.84 -29.53 22.57
CA LYS A 107 0.71 -30.71 23.45
C LYS A 107 1.24 -31.94 22.69
N LYS A 108 2.50 -32.30 22.88
CA LYS A 108 2.99 -33.65 22.57
C LYS A 108 2.95 -34.49 23.83
N ASN A 109 1.89 -35.30 23.96
CA ASN A 109 1.68 -36.37 24.93
C ASN A 109 1.77 -36.01 26.43
N TRP A 110 1.02 -36.78 27.21
CA TRP A 110 0.52 -36.50 28.57
C TRP A 110 1.57 -36.31 29.69
N PHE A 111 2.89 -36.32 29.41
CA PHE A 111 3.89 -36.50 30.49
C PHE A 111 5.15 -35.62 30.52
N SER A 112 5.45 -34.72 29.57
CA SER A 112 6.73 -33.99 29.68
C SER A 112 6.88 -32.70 28.86
N TYR A 113 5.98 -31.74 29.02
CA TYR A 113 6.33 -30.34 28.71
C TYR A 113 6.13 -29.48 29.95
N LYS A 114 7.25 -28.98 30.47
CA LYS A 114 7.26 -27.87 31.41
C LYS A 114 6.68 -26.68 30.64
N LEU A 115 5.43 -26.31 30.93
CA LEU A 115 4.85 -25.05 30.48
C LEU A 115 5.90 -23.95 30.76
N SER A 116 6.16 -23.09 29.78
CA SER A 116 7.04 -21.94 30.03
C SER A 116 6.51 -21.21 31.27
N GLU A 117 7.32 -21.10 32.32
CA GLU A 117 6.92 -20.44 33.57
C GLU A 117 6.65 -18.94 33.36
N ARG A 118 7.00 -18.38 32.19
CA ARG A 118 6.87 -16.96 31.84
C ARG A 118 6.51 -16.76 30.36
N LEU A 119 5.49 -15.95 30.09
CA LEU A 119 5.14 -15.48 28.74
C LEU A 119 6.22 -14.52 28.23
N ILE A 120 6.81 -14.77 27.07
CA ILE A 120 7.87 -13.93 26.51
C ILE A 120 7.27 -12.94 25.50
N PHE A 121 7.76 -11.70 25.50
CA PHE A 121 7.40 -10.69 24.52
C PHE A 121 8.63 -10.31 23.69
N HIS A 122 8.50 -10.35 22.38
CA HIS A 122 9.48 -9.79 21.46
C HIS A 122 8.82 -8.75 20.54
N CYS A 123 9.65 -7.88 19.99
CA CYS A 123 9.26 -7.06 18.86
C CYS A 123 10.35 -7.08 17.80
N GLY A 124 9.93 -6.94 16.55
CA GLY A 124 10.85 -6.97 15.42
C GLY A 124 10.24 -6.38 14.16
N ILE A 125 11.12 -5.97 13.24
CA ILE A 125 10.72 -5.56 11.90
C ILE A 125 11.22 -6.66 10.97
N LYS A 126 10.28 -7.36 10.33
CA LYS A 126 10.63 -8.41 9.37
C LYS A 126 11.25 -7.76 8.13
N ILE A 127 12.51 -8.09 7.84
CA ILE A 127 13.26 -7.58 6.69
C ILE A 127 13.20 -8.61 5.55
N SER A 128 12.91 -8.17 4.33
CA SER A 128 12.98 -9.04 3.15
C SER A 128 14.44 -9.45 2.88
N PRO A 129 14.69 -10.69 2.42
CA PRO A 129 15.99 -11.09 1.89
C PRO A 129 16.55 -10.15 0.80
N SER A 130 15.66 -9.47 0.06
CA SER A 130 16.04 -8.48 -0.96
C SER A 130 16.67 -7.20 -0.39
N TYR A 131 16.42 -6.88 0.88
CA TYR A 131 17.08 -5.77 1.59
C TYR A 131 18.33 -6.22 2.36
N SER A 132 18.49 -7.53 2.61
CA SER A 132 19.68 -8.05 3.32
C SER A 132 20.91 -8.23 2.43
N THR A 133 20.78 -8.17 1.11
CA THR A 133 21.91 -8.35 0.16
C THR A 133 22.55 -7.04 -0.30
N ASN A 134 21.93 -5.89 -0.04
CA ASN A 134 22.47 -4.59 -0.43
C ASN A 134 23.23 -4.00 0.76
N GLN A 135 24.57 -4.02 0.70
CA GLN A 135 25.50 -3.58 1.75
C GLN A 135 25.55 -2.06 1.99
N GLU A 136 24.53 -1.30 1.61
CA GLU A 136 24.50 0.14 1.85
C GLU A 136 23.31 0.50 2.73
N ASN A 137 23.59 1.30 3.76
CA ASN A 137 22.77 1.90 4.81
C ASN A 137 21.44 2.56 4.36
N GLY A 138 20.63 1.89 3.54
CA GLY A 138 19.37 2.37 3.00
C GLY A 138 18.22 2.01 3.94
N LYS A 139 17.40 3.00 4.27
CA LYS A 139 16.11 2.79 4.95
C LYS A 139 15.22 1.83 4.12
N MET A 140 14.45 0.97 4.78
CA MET A 140 13.57 -0.04 4.20
C MET A 140 12.12 0.47 4.03
N ASP A 141 11.38 -0.05 3.03
CA ASP A 141 9.91 0.12 3.00
C ASP A 141 9.28 -0.79 4.05
N VAL A 142 8.57 -0.28 5.04
CA VAL A 142 7.75 -1.14 5.92
C VAL A 142 6.70 -1.93 5.15
N ASN A 143 6.22 -1.35 4.05
CA ASN A 143 5.23 -1.95 3.16
C ASN A 143 5.88 -2.85 2.10
N TRP A 144 7.15 -3.23 2.24
CA TRP A 144 7.89 -4.04 1.25
C TRP A 144 7.20 -5.35 0.90
N HIS A 145 6.52 -5.99 1.85
CA HIS A 145 5.85 -7.27 1.64
C HIS A 145 4.72 -7.14 0.63
N LEU A 146 4.17 -5.93 0.47
CA LEU A 146 3.24 -5.65 -0.60
C LEU A 146 3.95 -5.82 -1.96
N ASP A 147 5.22 -5.44 -2.12
CA ASP A 147 5.98 -5.55 -3.38
C ASP A 147 6.10 -6.98 -3.94
N LYS A 148 6.16 -8.00 -3.08
CA LYS A 148 6.28 -9.41 -3.51
C LYS A 148 5.02 -9.98 -4.15
N PHE A 149 3.87 -9.32 -3.98
CA PHE A 149 2.62 -9.72 -4.65
C PHE A 149 2.43 -9.01 -6.02
N PHE A 150 3.46 -8.35 -6.58
CA PHE A 150 3.33 -7.49 -7.77
C PHE A 150 3.99 -7.95 -9.07
N ALA A 151 4.40 -9.20 -9.21
CA ALA A 151 4.98 -9.65 -10.49
C ALA A 151 3.90 -10.09 -11.52
N LYS A 152 3.22 -9.12 -12.16
CA LYS A 152 2.53 -9.32 -13.45
C LYS A 152 2.36 -8.08 -14.33
N MET A 153 2.70 -6.87 -13.85
CA MET A 153 2.73 -5.67 -14.70
C MET A 153 4.09 -5.50 -15.39
N THR A 154 4.07 -5.18 -16.69
CA THR A 154 5.29 -4.85 -17.41
C THR A 154 5.83 -3.48 -16.96
N LYS A 155 7.11 -3.21 -17.20
CA LYS A 155 7.71 -1.90 -16.92
C LYS A 155 6.98 -0.77 -17.65
N GLU A 156 6.48 -1.03 -18.85
CA GLU A 156 5.69 -0.08 -19.66
C GLU A 156 4.31 0.18 -19.05
N GLU A 157 3.62 -0.85 -18.56
CA GLU A 157 2.33 -0.72 -17.86
C GLU A 157 2.47 0.12 -16.57
N ILE A 158 3.54 -0.08 -15.80
CA ILE A 158 3.81 0.72 -14.59
C ILE A 158 4.08 2.19 -14.95
N LYS A 159 4.93 2.44 -15.95
CA LYS A 159 5.20 3.80 -16.46
C LYS A 159 3.91 4.48 -16.90
N PHE A 160 3.08 3.79 -17.67
CA PHE A 160 1.80 4.30 -18.15
C PHE A 160 0.86 4.68 -17.01
N LEU A 161 0.66 3.78 -16.04
CA LEU A 161 -0.19 4.08 -14.89
C LEU A 161 0.36 5.24 -14.06
N ALA A 162 1.69 5.37 -13.93
CA ALA A 162 2.29 6.50 -13.21
C ALA A 162 1.95 7.83 -13.86
N VAL A 163 2.03 7.92 -15.20
CA VAL A 163 1.66 9.12 -15.97
C VAL A 163 0.18 9.46 -15.77
N VAL A 164 -0.71 8.48 -15.88
CA VAL A 164 -2.16 8.65 -15.68
C VAL A 164 -2.48 9.16 -14.27
N PHE A 165 -1.99 8.47 -13.24
CA PHE A 165 -2.29 8.85 -11.86
C PHE A 165 -1.62 10.17 -11.46
N ARG A 166 -0.48 10.52 -12.07
CA ARG A 166 0.15 11.83 -11.89
C ARG A 166 -0.74 12.97 -12.40
N GLN A 167 -1.24 12.85 -13.63
CA GLN A 167 -2.12 13.87 -14.22
C GLN A 167 -3.38 14.08 -13.36
N ILE A 168 -4.01 12.98 -12.91
CA ILE A 168 -5.17 13.05 -12.02
C ILE A 168 -4.79 13.74 -10.70
N TYR A 169 -3.72 13.27 -10.05
CA TYR A 169 -3.23 13.78 -8.77
C TYR A 169 -2.95 15.30 -8.81
N LEU A 170 -2.28 15.79 -9.85
CA LEU A 170 -1.93 17.21 -9.97
C LEU A 170 -3.13 18.12 -10.21
N SER A 171 -4.20 17.57 -10.78
CA SER A 171 -5.37 18.32 -11.23
C SER A 171 -6.54 18.33 -10.24
N ILE A 172 -6.74 17.23 -9.50
CA ILE A 172 -8.00 16.93 -8.78
C ILE A 172 -8.36 17.95 -7.68
N GLN A 173 -7.39 18.70 -7.15
CA GLN A 173 -7.63 19.74 -6.15
C GLN A 173 -7.81 21.15 -6.73
N ARG A 174 -7.59 21.34 -8.04
CA ARG A 174 -7.48 22.67 -8.66
C ARG A 174 -8.76 23.15 -9.34
N VAL A 175 -9.92 22.56 -9.01
CA VAL A 175 -11.22 22.98 -9.59
C VAL A 175 -11.92 23.98 -8.68
N ASN A 176 -12.28 25.14 -9.23
CA ASN A 176 -13.22 26.08 -8.64
C ASN A 176 -14.59 26.00 -9.37
N ASP A 177 -15.62 26.63 -8.80
CA ASP A 177 -16.96 26.66 -9.38
C ASP A 177 -16.99 27.31 -10.77
N ALA A 178 -16.17 28.34 -10.97
CA ALA A 178 -16.16 29.15 -12.20
C ALA A 178 -15.58 28.40 -13.41
N GLU A 179 -14.70 27.42 -13.20
CA GLU A 179 -13.93 26.76 -14.26
C GLU A 179 -14.29 25.28 -14.42
N LYS A 180 -15.36 24.82 -13.75
CA LYS A 180 -15.78 23.41 -13.77
C LYS A 180 -15.92 22.83 -15.18
N GLU A 181 -16.44 23.60 -16.14
CA GLU A 181 -16.60 23.12 -17.52
C GLU A 181 -15.27 22.94 -18.25
N ALA A 182 -14.30 23.82 -18.01
CA ALA A 182 -12.96 23.70 -18.56
C ALA A 182 -12.23 22.49 -17.94
N TYR A 183 -12.38 22.30 -16.63
CA TYR A 183 -11.87 21.12 -15.91
C TYR A 183 -12.42 19.82 -16.52
N PHE A 184 -13.75 19.71 -16.68
CA PHE A 184 -14.34 18.50 -17.24
C PHE A 184 -13.99 18.30 -18.71
N SER A 185 -13.91 19.38 -19.51
CA SER A 185 -13.48 19.31 -20.91
C SER A 185 -12.05 18.79 -21.04
N PHE A 186 -11.13 19.26 -20.20
CA PHE A 186 -9.75 18.77 -20.14
C PHE A 186 -9.71 17.25 -19.95
N PHE A 187 -10.48 16.72 -19.00
CA PHE A 187 -10.51 15.28 -18.75
C PHE A 187 -11.28 14.47 -19.80
N ALA A 188 -12.31 15.05 -20.42
CA ALA A 188 -13.08 14.41 -21.47
C ALA A 188 -12.22 14.12 -22.72
N GLU A 189 -11.38 15.07 -23.13
CA GLU A 189 -10.43 14.90 -24.25
C GLU A 189 -9.42 13.77 -23.99
N ARG A 190 -9.14 13.48 -22.72
CA ARG A 190 -8.13 12.50 -22.28
C ARG A 190 -8.75 11.16 -21.86
N MET A 191 -10.07 11.00 -22.04
CA MET A 191 -10.83 9.84 -21.58
C MET A 191 -10.29 8.50 -22.11
N LYS A 192 -9.71 8.49 -23.32
CA LYS A 192 -9.11 7.30 -23.93
C LYS A 192 -8.03 6.65 -23.06
N TYR A 193 -7.21 7.46 -22.39
CA TYR A 193 -6.15 6.96 -21.51
C TYR A 193 -6.72 6.33 -20.24
N TYR A 194 -7.74 6.94 -19.65
CA TYR A 194 -8.38 6.41 -18.43
C TYR A 194 -9.13 5.12 -18.71
N LEU A 195 -9.84 5.03 -19.84
CA LEU A 195 -10.53 3.80 -20.23
C LEU A 195 -9.54 2.68 -20.53
N TYR A 196 -8.41 2.98 -21.18
CA TYR A 196 -7.35 1.99 -21.38
C TYR A 196 -6.74 1.52 -20.04
N ALA A 197 -6.42 2.45 -19.14
CA ALA A 197 -5.94 2.13 -17.79
C ALA A 197 -6.96 1.29 -16.99
N GLN A 198 -8.24 1.59 -17.10
CA GLN A 198 -9.32 0.83 -16.47
C GLN A 198 -9.37 -0.60 -17.02
N ARG A 199 -9.32 -0.78 -18.35
CA ARG A 199 -9.29 -2.11 -18.99
C ARG A 199 -8.06 -2.91 -18.58
N LEU A 200 -6.88 -2.27 -18.59
CA LEU A 200 -5.64 -2.86 -18.13
C LEU A 200 -5.78 -3.35 -16.68
N LEU A 201 -6.20 -2.46 -15.77
CA LEU A 201 -6.39 -2.79 -14.37
C LEU A 201 -7.44 -3.89 -14.18
N LYS A 202 -8.55 -3.88 -14.93
CA LYS A 202 -9.58 -4.95 -14.90
C LYS A 202 -9.02 -6.31 -15.33
N LYS A 203 -8.24 -6.35 -16.40
CA LYS A 203 -7.55 -7.60 -16.83
C LYS A 203 -6.60 -8.08 -15.73
N LYS A 204 -5.82 -7.16 -15.16
CA LYS A 204 -4.95 -7.45 -14.01
C LYS A 204 -5.74 -7.78 -12.75
N THR A 205 -7.02 -7.40 -12.60
CA THR A 205 -7.87 -7.85 -11.48
C THR A 205 -8.46 -9.26 -11.67
N GLN A 206 -8.49 -9.80 -12.90
CA GLN A 206 -9.04 -11.13 -13.20
C GLN A 206 -8.03 -12.30 -13.22
N GLN A 207 -6.78 -12.10 -13.63
CA GLN A 207 -5.73 -13.13 -13.82
C GLN A 207 -4.97 -13.78 -12.59
N GLU A 208 -5.29 -13.57 -11.29
CA GLU A 208 -4.51 -14.10 -10.11
C GLU A 208 -5.31 -14.13 -8.79
N GLU A 209 -4.89 -14.96 -7.83
CA GLU A 209 -5.30 -14.88 -6.42
C GLU A 209 -4.65 -13.67 -5.71
N ILE A 210 -5.49 -12.71 -5.29
CA ILE A 210 -5.23 -11.56 -4.40
C ILE A 210 -4.57 -10.32 -5.04
N LYS A 211 -5.38 -9.25 -5.22
CA LYS A 211 -5.07 -8.05 -6.02
C LYS A 211 -5.50 -6.72 -5.39
N LEU A 212 -5.38 -6.56 -4.07
CA LEU A 212 -5.96 -5.41 -3.38
C LEU A 212 -5.48 -4.05 -3.94
N ARG A 213 -4.24 -3.92 -4.41
CA ARG A 213 -3.78 -2.66 -5.04
C ARG A 213 -4.29 -2.47 -6.46
N TYR A 214 -4.39 -3.50 -7.30
CA TYR A 214 -5.03 -3.34 -8.62
C TYR A 214 -6.52 -3.06 -8.49
N ILE A 215 -7.19 -3.64 -7.49
CA ILE A 215 -8.56 -3.30 -7.13
C ILE A 215 -8.62 -1.84 -6.66
N ALA A 216 -7.73 -1.41 -5.76
CA ALA A 216 -7.72 -0.02 -5.30
C ALA A 216 -7.46 0.98 -6.44
N MET A 217 -6.51 0.69 -7.32
CA MET A 217 -6.23 1.50 -8.52
C MET A 217 -7.44 1.49 -9.47
N TYR A 218 -8.03 0.32 -9.72
CA TYR A 218 -9.20 0.16 -10.57
C TYR A 218 -10.39 0.93 -10.04
N GLU A 219 -10.73 0.77 -8.75
CA GLU A 219 -11.86 1.45 -8.10
C GLU A 219 -11.63 2.96 -8.03
N THR A 220 -10.42 3.41 -7.70
CA THR A 220 -10.09 4.85 -7.70
C THR A 220 -10.26 5.45 -9.10
N LEU A 221 -9.74 4.76 -10.13
CA LEU A 221 -9.86 5.20 -11.51
C LEU A 221 -11.31 5.11 -12.02
N ASN A 222 -12.06 4.07 -11.65
CA ASN A 222 -13.46 3.89 -12.04
C ASN A 222 -14.33 5.01 -11.46
N LYS A 223 -14.16 5.30 -10.17
CA LYS A 223 -14.81 6.42 -9.51
C LYS A 223 -14.42 7.77 -10.14
N PHE A 224 -13.16 7.96 -10.52
CA PHE A 224 -12.71 9.15 -11.23
C PHE A 224 -13.35 9.28 -12.63
N ILE A 225 -13.46 8.19 -13.40
CA ILE A 225 -14.12 8.19 -14.71
C ILE A 225 -15.60 8.56 -14.57
N LEU A 226 -16.31 7.97 -13.60
CA LEU A 226 -17.71 8.32 -13.31
C LEU A 226 -17.83 9.80 -12.94
N PHE A 227 -16.94 10.27 -12.08
CA PHE A 227 -16.84 11.67 -11.68
C PHE A 227 -16.69 12.62 -12.89
N VAL A 228 -15.83 12.30 -13.85
CA VAL A 228 -15.66 13.12 -15.06
C VAL A 228 -16.90 13.07 -15.97
N LYS A 229 -17.53 11.89 -16.12
CA LYS A 229 -18.68 11.69 -17.02
C LYS A 229 -19.97 12.34 -16.50
N GLU A 230 -20.26 12.17 -15.22
CA GLU A 230 -21.50 12.64 -14.61
C GLU A 230 -21.43 14.14 -14.29
N LYS A 231 -20.24 14.74 -14.39
CA LYS A 231 -19.96 16.14 -14.02
C LYS A 231 -20.58 16.58 -12.68
N PRO A 232 -20.65 15.74 -11.62
CA PRO A 232 -21.20 16.22 -10.36
C PRO A 232 -20.18 17.23 -9.81
N TYR A 233 -20.60 18.45 -9.51
CA TYR A 233 -19.69 19.38 -8.82
C TYR A 233 -19.44 18.82 -7.42
N PRO A 234 -18.26 18.22 -7.15
CA PRO A 234 -18.09 17.38 -5.98
C PRO A 234 -17.85 18.27 -4.76
N ALA A 235 -18.36 17.88 -3.60
CA ALA A 235 -17.98 18.52 -2.35
C ALA A 235 -16.45 18.44 -2.13
N TYR A 236 -15.88 19.41 -1.44
CA TYR A 236 -14.43 19.50 -1.20
C TYR A 236 -13.88 18.21 -0.58
N GLU A 237 -14.64 17.60 0.33
CA GLU A 237 -14.32 16.37 1.05
C GLU A 237 -14.09 15.20 0.09
N LEU A 238 -14.96 15.06 -0.91
CA LEU A 238 -14.86 14.00 -1.91
C LEU A 238 -13.62 14.20 -2.79
N ARG A 239 -13.35 15.45 -3.23
CA ARG A 239 -12.12 15.78 -3.98
C ARG A 239 -10.86 15.49 -3.18
N TYR A 240 -10.88 15.82 -1.89
CA TYR A 240 -9.77 15.59 -0.98
C TYR A 240 -9.51 14.09 -0.75
N GLU A 241 -10.57 13.29 -0.67
CA GLU A 241 -10.47 11.83 -0.60
C GLU A 241 -9.85 11.25 -1.88
N PHE A 242 -10.34 11.65 -3.07
CA PHE A 242 -9.76 11.25 -4.35
C PHE A 242 -8.30 11.68 -4.50
N PHE A 243 -7.96 12.89 -4.04
CA PHE A 243 -6.60 13.38 -4.00
C PHE A 243 -5.70 12.47 -3.19
N LYS A 244 -6.09 12.13 -1.95
CA LYS A 244 -5.31 11.23 -1.08
C LYS A 244 -5.08 9.88 -1.73
N PHE A 245 -6.13 9.26 -2.30
CA PHE A 245 -6.00 7.96 -2.95
C PHE A 245 -5.11 8.03 -4.19
N SER A 246 -5.29 9.04 -5.04
CA SER A 246 -4.49 9.23 -6.26
C SER A 246 -3.03 9.54 -5.94
N ALA A 247 -2.77 10.37 -4.92
CA ALA A 247 -1.42 10.68 -4.44
C ALA A 247 -0.70 9.44 -3.90
N ASN A 248 -1.39 8.61 -3.13
CA ASN A 248 -0.85 7.35 -2.59
C ASN A 248 -0.53 6.36 -3.72
N ILE A 249 -1.42 6.23 -4.71
CA ILE A 249 -1.21 5.38 -5.88
C ILE A 249 -0.04 5.91 -6.72
N TYR A 250 0.02 7.21 -7.00
CA TYR A 250 1.10 7.83 -7.75
C TYR A 250 2.45 7.65 -7.05
N SER A 251 2.55 7.98 -5.77
CA SER A 251 3.78 7.83 -4.99
C SER A 251 4.28 6.38 -5.00
N TYR A 252 3.34 5.42 -4.93
CA TYR A 252 3.66 4.02 -5.08
C TYR A 252 4.21 3.69 -6.48
N LEU A 253 3.53 4.10 -7.56
CA LEU A 253 3.98 3.83 -8.93
C LEU A 253 5.33 4.49 -9.23
N GLU A 254 5.55 5.72 -8.76
CA GLU A 254 6.82 6.45 -8.87
C GLU A 254 7.97 5.74 -8.15
N SER A 255 7.71 5.09 -7.01
CA SER A 255 8.71 4.28 -6.30
C SER A 255 9.21 3.08 -7.11
N LYS A 256 8.43 2.62 -8.11
CA LYS A 256 8.78 1.49 -8.98
C LYS A 256 9.52 1.92 -10.25
N LEU A 257 9.69 3.22 -10.46
CA LEU A 257 10.38 3.76 -11.63
C LEU A 257 11.83 4.12 -11.29
N PHE A 258 12.74 3.81 -12.20
CA PHE A 258 14.14 4.28 -12.11
C PHE A 258 14.19 5.81 -12.01
N PHE A 259 15.12 6.30 -11.18
CA PHE A 259 15.32 7.73 -10.92
C PHE A 259 15.52 8.55 -12.21
N SER A 260 16.22 8.00 -13.21
CA SER A 260 16.43 8.63 -14.53
C SER A 260 15.15 8.94 -15.30
N ASN A 261 14.03 8.26 -14.97
CA ASN A 261 12.73 8.51 -15.60
C ASN A 261 11.93 9.60 -14.90
N ARG A 262 12.26 10.00 -13.66
CA ARG A 262 11.48 10.97 -12.87
C ARG A 262 11.40 12.34 -13.54
N LYS A 263 12.48 12.78 -14.20
CA LYS A 263 12.50 14.03 -14.97
C LYS A 263 11.62 13.99 -16.22
N LYS A 264 11.31 12.80 -16.75
CA LYS A 264 10.61 12.63 -18.04
C LYS A 264 9.09 12.77 -17.93
N TYR A 265 8.49 12.43 -16.78
CA TYR A 265 7.05 12.62 -16.53
C TYR A 265 6.76 13.76 -15.54
N ALA A 266 7.78 14.50 -15.09
CA ALA A 266 7.61 15.66 -14.23
C ALA A 266 6.68 16.72 -14.85
N TYR A 267 6.70 16.83 -16.19
CA TYR A 267 5.96 17.82 -16.99
C TYR A 267 4.72 17.26 -17.69
N VAL A 268 4.17 16.13 -17.23
CA VAL A 268 2.88 15.66 -17.78
C VAL A 268 1.83 16.76 -17.64
N GLU A 269 1.11 17.01 -18.73
CA GLU A 269 -0.01 17.94 -18.77
C GLU A 269 -1.01 17.60 -17.67
N HIS A 270 -1.49 18.64 -17.00
CA HIS A 270 -2.47 18.54 -15.93
C HIS A 270 -3.25 19.85 -15.89
N TYR A 271 -4.45 19.80 -15.33
CA TYR A 271 -5.27 21.00 -15.20
C TYR A 271 -4.66 21.92 -14.13
N ASN A 272 -4.32 23.16 -14.51
CA ASN A 272 -3.81 24.20 -13.62
C ASN A 272 -4.51 25.53 -13.93
N GLN A 273 -5.02 26.20 -12.89
CA GLN A 273 -5.67 27.51 -12.97
C GLN A 273 -4.72 28.63 -13.42
N ASN A 274 -3.42 28.50 -13.15
CA ASN A 274 -2.46 29.59 -13.31
C ASN A 274 -1.49 29.45 -14.52
N ASP A 275 -1.52 28.35 -15.28
CA ASP A 275 -0.57 28.13 -16.40
C ASP A 275 -1.22 28.31 -17.78
N LEU A 276 -1.94 29.41 -17.97
CA LEU A 276 -2.31 29.87 -19.33
C LEU A 276 -1.16 30.57 -20.05
N TYR A 277 -0.03 30.86 -19.40
CA TYR A 277 1.07 31.61 -20.00
C TYR A 277 2.45 31.21 -19.42
N GLY A 278 3.06 30.11 -19.89
CA GLY A 278 4.53 29.98 -19.81
C GLY A 278 5.16 28.61 -19.54
N GLN A 279 4.41 27.58 -19.11
CA GLN A 279 4.95 26.22 -18.99
C GLN A 279 4.42 25.32 -20.10
N THR A 280 5.32 24.84 -20.97
CA THR A 280 5.01 23.78 -21.94
C THR A 280 4.93 22.45 -21.20
N PHE A 281 3.72 21.95 -20.98
CA PHE A 281 3.51 20.59 -20.53
C PHE A 281 3.54 19.62 -21.71
N ASP A 282 4.09 18.43 -21.49
CA ASP A 282 4.02 17.34 -22.43
C ASP A 282 2.66 16.63 -22.29
N THR A 283 2.01 16.34 -23.41
CA THR A 283 0.84 15.47 -23.45
C THR A 283 1.14 14.08 -22.88
N ILE A 284 0.11 13.33 -22.50
CA ILE A 284 0.30 11.93 -22.08
C ILE A 284 1.11 11.14 -23.11
N GLU A 285 0.80 11.28 -24.40
CA GLU A 285 1.48 10.55 -25.47
C GLU A 285 2.97 10.96 -25.58
N GLU A 286 3.30 12.24 -25.53
CA GLU A 286 4.69 12.72 -25.56
C GLU A 286 5.50 12.20 -24.36
N VAL A 287 4.90 12.18 -23.16
CA VAL A 287 5.55 11.58 -21.98
C VAL A 287 5.76 10.08 -22.16
N LEU A 288 4.78 9.36 -22.70
CA LEU A 288 4.89 7.92 -22.94
C LEU A 288 5.97 7.60 -23.99
N ASP A 289 6.09 8.43 -25.03
CA ASP A 289 7.12 8.32 -26.06
C ASP A 289 8.53 8.50 -25.47
N LYS A 290 8.75 9.56 -24.68
CA LYS A 290 10.00 9.80 -23.93
C LYS A 290 10.37 8.66 -22.97
N LEU A 291 9.35 7.92 -22.50
CA LEU A 291 9.49 6.76 -21.62
C LEU A 291 9.69 5.42 -22.37
N GLY A 292 9.61 5.44 -23.70
CA GLY A 292 9.75 4.27 -24.57
C GLY A 292 8.54 3.35 -24.53
N CYS A 293 7.34 3.86 -24.22
CA CYS A 293 6.10 3.08 -24.08
C CYS A 293 5.31 2.97 -25.39
N HIS A 294 5.98 2.84 -26.54
CA HIS A 294 5.36 2.81 -27.87
C HIS A 294 4.26 1.73 -28.00
N ASN A 295 4.47 0.54 -27.41
CA ASN A 295 3.46 -0.52 -27.44
C ASN A 295 2.14 -0.10 -26.77
N ILE A 296 2.22 0.66 -25.69
CA ILE A 296 1.04 1.18 -24.98
C ILE A 296 0.33 2.23 -25.83
N ILE A 297 1.08 3.15 -26.45
CA ILE A 297 0.54 4.17 -27.38
C ILE A 297 -0.22 3.49 -28.52
N THR A 298 0.42 2.56 -29.21
CA THR A 298 -0.19 1.77 -30.30
C THR A 298 -1.44 1.04 -29.82
N ASN A 299 -1.40 0.40 -28.66
CA ASN A 299 -2.56 -0.28 -28.10
C ASN A 299 -3.72 0.67 -27.80
N ILE A 300 -3.45 1.88 -27.28
CA ILE A 300 -4.48 2.89 -27.02
C ILE A 300 -5.16 3.30 -28.33
N HIS A 301 -4.41 3.54 -29.41
CA HIS A 301 -4.97 3.90 -30.72
C HIS A 301 -5.75 2.75 -31.36
N ASN A 302 -5.28 1.50 -31.21
CA ASN A 302 -5.92 0.32 -31.78
C ASN A 302 -7.17 -0.12 -31.01
N THR A 303 -7.32 0.34 -29.76
CA THR A 303 -8.53 0.03 -29.00
C THR A 303 -9.58 1.10 -29.30
N THR A 304 -10.25 0.96 -30.46
CA THR A 304 -11.40 1.77 -30.85
C THR A 304 -12.37 1.87 -29.67
N ILE A 305 -12.74 3.10 -29.29
CA ILE A 305 -13.78 3.38 -28.28
C ILE A 305 -15.14 3.30 -28.95
#